data_AF-A0A7C7VID5-F1
#
_entry.id   AF-A0A7C7VID5-F1
#
_cell.length_a   1.000
_cell.length_b   1.000
_cell.length_c   1.000
_cell.angle_alpha   90.00
_cell.angle_beta   90.00
_cell.angle_gamma   90.00
#
_symmetry.space_group_name_H-M   'P 1'
#
loop_
_entity.id
_entity.type
_entity.pdbx_description
1 polymer ?
#
loop_
_entity_poly.entity_id
_entity_poly.type
_entity_poly.pdbx_seq_one_letter_code
_entity_poly.pdbx_strand_id
1 'polypeptide(L)'
;MERNFQLAIQVCMDIANYLIARLDLEVPEEEANVFIVLQKAGIIPEALATRIRGMTNFRNILVHEYLEINSKEVYRLLTTRLEDFTQFARALVVFMENQQRETC
;
A
#
# COMPACT_ATOMS: atom_id res chain seq x y z
N MET A 1 16.12 10.03 1.53
CA MET A 1 15.13 9.18 2.24
C MET A 1 13.74 9.33 1.66
N GLU A 2 13.26 10.56 1.46
CA GLU A 2 11.93 10.85 0.92
C GLU A 2 11.63 10.12 -0.41
N ARG A 3 12.56 10.17 -1.37
CA ARG A 3 12.40 9.48 -2.67
C ARG A 3 12.29 7.95 -2.56
N ASN A 4 12.95 7.34 -1.58
CA ASN A 4 12.85 5.89 -1.37
C ASN A 4 11.47 5.52 -0.81
N PHE A 5 10.90 6.37 0.05
CA PHE A 5 9.56 6.15 0.60
C PHE A 5 8.49 6.31 -0.49
N GLN A 6 8.61 7.36 -1.32
CA GLN A 6 7.72 7.54 -2.47
C GLN A 6 7.82 6.35 -3.45
N LEU A 7 9.02 5.83 -3.69
CA LEU A 7 9.23 4.64 -4.52
C LEU A 7 8.60 3.39 -3.89
N ALA A 8 8.75 3.19 -2.58
CA ALA A 8 8.15 2.04 -1.89
C ALA A 8 6.62 2.05 -2.00
N ILE A 9 5.99 3.21 -1.83
CA ILE A 9 4.54 3.36 -2.03
C ILE A 9 4.14 3.03 -3.47
N GLN A 10 4.89 3.55 -4.45
CA GLN A 10 4.62 3.27 -5.87
C GLN A 10 4.67 1.76 -6.15
N VAL A 11 5.71 1.08 -5.67
CA VAL A 11 5.87 -0.37 -5.82
C VAL A 11 4.69 -1.13 -5.20
N CYS A 12 4.22 -0.71 -4.02
CA CYS A 12 3.04 -1.33 -3.40
C CYS A 12 1.77 -1.14 -4.24
N MET A 13 1.58 0.05 -4.84
CA MET A 13 0.44 0.30 -5.74
C MET A 13 0.55 -0.52 -7.03
N ASP A 14 1.74 -0.62 -7.63
CA ASP A 14 1.97 -1.40 -8.84
C ASP A 14 1.67 -2.89 -8.61
N ILE A 15 2.09 -3.44 -7.46
CA ILE A 15 1.76 -4.82 -7.07
C ILE A 15 0.25 -4.98 -6.86
N ALA A 16 -0.40 -4.03 -6.19
CA ALA A 16 -1.85 -4.08 -5.98
C ALA A 16 -2.62 -4.07 -7.32
N ASN A 17 -2.24 -3.18 -8.23
CA ASN A 17 -2.81 -3.10 -9.57
C ASN A 17 -2.58 -4.38 -10.38
N TYR A 18 -1.38 -4.95 -10.30
CA TYR A 18 -1.08 -6.23 -10.93
C TYR A 18 -1.99 -7.35 -10.41
N LEU A 19 -2.24 -7.42 -9.10
CA LEU A 19 -3.15 -8.40 -8.51
C LEU A 19 -4.60 -8.18 -8.92
N ILE A 20 -5.07 -6.92 -8.93
CA ILE A 20 -6.41 -6.57 -9.41
C ILE A 20 -6.62 -7.05 -10.85
N ALA A 21 -5.67 -6.75 -11.74
CA ALA A 21 -5.74 -7.18 -13.13
C ALA A 21 -5.64 -8.71 -13.28
N ARG A 22 -4.80 -9.38 -12.48
CA ARG A 22 -4.61 -10.83 -12.55
C ARG A 22 -5.80 -11.62 -12.01
N LEU A 23 -6.50 -11.08 -11.02
CA LEU A 23 -7.64 -11.72 -10.36
C LEU A 23 -9.00 -11.22 -10.91
N ASP A 24 -8.98 -10.40 -11.97
CA ASP A 24 -10.16 -9.80 -12.60
C ASP A 24 -11.07 -9.07 -11.58
N LEU A 25 -10.44 -8.32 -10.66
CA LEU A 25 -11.14 -7.56 -9.63
C LEU A 25 -11.63 -6.21 -10.16
N GLU A 26 -12.57 -5.61 -9.43
CA GLU A 26 -13.09 -4.27 -9.71
C GLU A 26 -11.95 -3.22 -9.78
N VAL A 27 -11.89 -2.47 -10.88
CA VAL A 27 -10.91 -1.40 -11.05
C VAL A 27 -11.33 -0.20 -10.20
N PRO A 28 -10.45 0.31 -9.32
CA PRO A 28 -10.81 1.43 -8.45
C PRO A 28 -10.88 2.75 -9.23
N GLU A 29 -11.81 3.62 -8.83
CA GLU A 29 -11.95 4.97 -9.40
C GLU A 29 -10.77 5.90 -9.07
N GLU A 30 -10.18 5.72 -7.89
CA GLU A 30 -8.99 6.46 -7.44
C GLU A 30 -7.81 5.51 -7.26
N GLU A 31 -6.61 5.94 -7.65
CA GLU A 31 -5.38 5.13 -7.51
C GLU A 31 -5.11 4.72 -6.05
N ALA A 32 -5.45 5.55 -5.07
CA ALA A 32 -5.29 5.22 -3.65
C ALA A 32 -6.26 4.12 -3.15
N ASN A 33 -7.32 3.82 -3.90
CA ASN A 33 -8.34 2.84 -3.52
C ASN A 33 -8.01 1.41 -3.98
N VAL A 34 -6.88 1.20 -4.66
CA VAL A 34 -6.37 -0.16 -5.01
C VAL A 34 -6.29 -1.07 -3.78
N PHE A 35 -5.89 -0.53 -2.63
CA PHE A 35 -5.80 -1.31 -1.38
C PHE A 35 -7.18 -1.67 -0.81
N ILE A 36 -8.20 -0.86 -1.08
CA ILE A 36 -9.59 -1.17 -0.68
C ILE A 36 -10.13 -2.32 -1.53
N VAL A 37 -9.80 -2.36 -2.83
CA VAL A 37 -10.17 -3.50 -3.69
C VAL A 37 -9.55 -4.80 -3.19
N LEU A 38 -8.26 -4.79 -2.84
CA LEU A 38 -7.59 -5.96 -2.26
C LEU A 38 -8.22 -6.39 -0.92
N GLN A 39 -8.66 -5.43 -0.10
CA GLN A 39 -9.36 -5.70 1.15
C GLN A 39 -10.71 -6.36 0.92
N LYS A 40 -11.52 -5.85 -0.02
CA LYS A 40 -12.81 -6.44 -0.41
C LYS A 40 -12.64 -7.87 -0.92
N ALA A 41 -11.54 -8.14 -1.62
CA ALA A 41 -11.17 -9.47 -2.09
C ALA A 41 -10.59 -10.39 -0.98
N GLY A 42 -10.48 -9.91 0.26
CA GLY A 42 -9.95 -10.68 1.39
C GLY A 42 -8.44 -10.91 1.36
N ILE A 43 -7.70 -10.23 0.48
CA ILE A 43 -6.26 -10.41 0.27
C ILE A 43 -5.46 -9.73 1.40
N ILE A 44 -5.94 -8.59 1.88
CA ILE A 44 -5.33 -7.86 2.99
C ILE A 44 -6.37 -7.48 4.06
N PRO A 45 -5.98 -7.37 5.34
CA PRO A 45 -6.87 -6.92 6.40
C PRO A 45 -7.33 -5.47 6.23
N GLU A 46 -8.54 -5.16 6.67
CA GLU A 46 -9.11 -3.80 6.62
C GLU A 46 -8.22 -2.76 7.29
N ALA A 47 -7.74 -3.05 8.49
CA ALA A 47 -6.87 -2.16 9.23
C ALA A 47 -5.58 -1.83 8.46
N LEU A 48 -5.06 -2.75 7.65
CA LEU A 48 -3.86 -2.53 6.84
C LEU A 48 -4.19 -1.68 5.60
N ALA A 49 -5.31 -1.98 4.93
CA ALA A 49 -5.78 -1.24 3.77
C ALA A 49 -6.00 0.25 4.08
N THR A 50 -6.64 0.56 5.22
CA THR A 50 -6.86 1.95 5.65
C THR A 50 -5.54 2.68 5.91
N ARG A 51 -4.56 2.04 6.56
CA ARG A 51 -3.28 2.66 6.88
C ARG A 51 -2.43 2.94 5.64
N ILE A 52 -2.34 1.97 4.72
CA ILE A 52 -1.54 2.09 3.48
C ILE A 52 -2.19 3.08 2.51
N ARG A 53 -3.53 3.08 2.39
CA ARG A 53 -4.24 4.14 1.63
C ARG A 53 -3.88 5.54 2.15
N GLY A 54 -3.82 5.70 3.47
CA GLY A 54 -3.35 6.95 4.09
C GLY A 54 -1.90 7.30 3.75
N MET A 55 -1.04 6.32 3.51
CA MET A 55 0.35 6.56 3.06
C MET A 55 0.40 7.05 1.61
N THR A 56 -0.44 6.51 0.73
CA THR A 56 -0.57 7.00 -0.65
C THR A 56 -1.00 8.47 -0.69
N ASN A 57 -1.97 8.86 0.14
CA ASN A 57 -2.36 10.27 0.25
C ASN A 57 -1.24 11.12 0.85
N PHE A 58 -0.50 10.59 1.83
CA PHE A 58 0.66 11.26 2.40
C PHE A 58 1.80 11.48 1.41
N ARG A 59 2.00 10.59 0.42
CA ARG A 59 2.93 10.82 -0.70
C ARG A 59 2.59 12.12 -1.44
N ASN A 60 1.31 12.38 -1.69
CA ASN A 60 0.87 13.59 -2.40
C ASN A 60 1.11 14.85 -1.55
N ILE A 61 0.83 14.76 -0.24
CA ILE A 61 1.09 15.85 0.72
C ILE A 61 2.58 16.11 0.86
N LEU A 62 3.42 15.08 0.93
CA LEU A 62 4.88 15.21 0.98
C LEU A 62 5.44 15.94 -0.23
N VAL A 63 4.86 15.78 -1.42
CA VAL A 63 5.35 16.47 -2.62
C VAL A 63 4.94 17.96 -2.61
N HIS A 64 3.75 18.28 -2.09
CA HIS A 64 3.17 19.63 -2.18
C HIS A 64 3.41 20.51 -0.95
N GLU A 65 3.44 19.95 0.26
CA GLU A 65 3.45 20.68 1.54
C GLU A 65 4.77 20.52 2.33
N TYR A 66 5.80 19.87 1.78
CA TYR A 66 7.09 19.66 2.48
C TYR A 66 7.74 20.95 2.98
N LEU A 67 7.45 22.08 2.33
CA LEU A 67 8.01 23.39 2.68
C LEU A 67 7.42 23.95 3.98
N GLU A 68 6.22 23.53 4.38
CA GLU A 68 5.52 24.02 5.57
C GLU A 68 5.58 23.04 6.77
N ILE A 69 5.84 21.75 6.52
CA ILE A 69 5.85 20.71 7.57
C ILE A 69 7.25 20.56 8.19
N ASN A 70 7.31 20.50 9.52
CA ASN A 70 8.55 20.28 10.29
C ASN A 70 9.20 18.93 9.93
N SER A 71 10.47 18.96 9.50
CA SER A 71 11.21 17.79 9.02
C SER A 71 11.34 16.66 10.05
N LYS A 72 11.33 16.97 11.36
CA LYS A 72 11.34 15.95 12.42
C LYS A 72 10.05 15.14 12.43
N GLU A 73 8.94 15.79 12.08
CA GLU A 73 7.62 15.18 12.12
C GLU A 73 7.40 14.26 10.93
N VAL A 74 7.85 14.70 9.76
CA VAL A 74 7.96 13.87 8.57
C VAL A 74 8.83 12.66 8.83
N TYR A 75 10.03 12.84 9.42
CA TYR A 75 10.92 11.72 9.70
C TYR A 75 10.27 10.69 10.61
N ARG A 76 9.61 11.13 11.70
CA ARG A 76 8.87 10.24 12.58
C ARG A 76 7.81 9.46 11.81
N LEU A 77 6.90 10.14 11.10
CA LEU A 77 5.86 9.51 10.28
C LEU A 77 6.44 8.51 9.26
N LEU A 78 7.51 8.87 8.57
CA LEU A 78 8.19 7.99 7.62
C LEU A 78 8.70 6.72 8.30
N THR A 79 9.32 6.84 9.47
CA THR A 79 9.86 5.69 10.21
C THR A 79 8.80 4.81 10.84
N THR A 80 7.72 5.37 11.42
CA THR A 80 6.67 4.56 12.06
C THR A 80 5.85 3.76 11.05
N ARG A 81 5.77 4.22 9.80
CA ARG A 81 4.97 3.57 8.76
C ARG A 81 5.73 2.57 7.90
N LEU A 82 7.03 2.37 8.12
CA LEU A 82 7.80 1.35 7.39
C LEU A 82 7.28 -0.07 7.65
N GLU A 83 6.70 -0.30 8.83
CA GLU A 83 6.14 -1.60 9.19
C GLU A 83 4.91 -1.96 8.35
N ASP A 84 4.16 -0.98 7.86
CA ASP A 84 3.00 -1.22 7.00
C ASP A 84 3.40 -1.87 5.67
N PHE A 85 4.53 -1.48 5.09
CA PHE A 85 5.07 -2.16 3.88
C PHE A 85 5.41 -3.62 4.15
N THR A 86 5.97 -3.91 5.33
CA THR A 86 6.32 -5.28 5.72
C THR A 86 5.06 -6.12 5.95
N GLN A 87 4.04 -5.55 6.59
CA GLN A 87 2.75 -6.21 6.78
C GLN A 87 2.05 -6.48 5.45
N PHE A 88 2.13 -5.54 4.50
CA PHE A 88 1.61 -5.72 3.14
C PHE A 88 2.29 -6.87 2.42
N ALA A 89 3.62 -6.87 2.38
CA ALA A 89 4.38 -7.94 1.75
C ALA A 89 4.04 -9.31 2.36
N ARG A 90 3.94 -9.40 3.69
CA ARG A 90 3.53 -10.64 4.38
C ARG A 90 2.12 -11.08 4.00
N ALA A 91 1.15 -10.17 3.97
CA ALA A 91 -0.22 -10.49 3.59
C ALA A 91 -0.29 -11.07 2.17
N LEU A 92 0.48 -10.48 1.23
CA LEU A 92 0.56 -11.00 -0.14
C LEU A 92 1.21 -12.37 -0.23
N VAL A 93 2.31 -12.62 0.50
CA VAL A 93 2.95 -13.94 0.52
C VAL A 93 1.98 -15.00 1.04
N VAL A 94 1.29 -14.73 2.15
CA VAL A 94 0.29 -15.65 2.71
C VAL A 94 -0.83 -15.91 1.71
N PHE A 95 -1.32 -14.87 1.03
CA PHE A 95 -2.33 -15.02 -0.03
C PHE A 95 -1.84 -15.93 -1.16
N MET A 96 -0.62 -15.69 -1.66
CA MET A 96 -0.03 -16.50 -2.74
C MET A 96 0.18 -17.96 -2.33
N GLU A 97 0.62 -18.23 -1.10
CA GLU A 97 0.78 -19.60 -0.59
C GLU A 97 -0.56 -20.34 -0.51
N ASN A 98 -1.64 -19.65 -0.13
CA ASN A 98 -2.98 -20.24 -0.08
C ASN A 98 -3.50 -20.60 -1.47
N GLN A 99 -3.27 -19.75 -2.48
CA GLN A 99 -3.66 -20.00 -3.87
C GLN A 99 -2.94 -21.22 -4.48
N GLN A 100 -1.70 -21.49 -4.08
CA GLN A 100 -0.97 -22.68 -4.57
C GLN A 100 -1.53 -24.00 -4.02
N ARG A 101 -2.22 -23.97 -2.88
CA ARG A 101 -2.82 -25.18 -2.28
C ARG A 101 -4.17 -25.55 -2.88
N GLU A 102 -4.89 -24.60 -3.45
CA GLU A 102 -6.20 -24.82 -4.08
C GLU A 102 -6.09 -25.38 -5.52
N THR A 103 -4.88 -25.33 -6.10
CA THR A 103 -4.59 -25.85 -7.46
C THR A 103 -3.97 -27.26 -7.43
N CYS A 104 -3.88 -27.91 -6.26
CA CYS A 104 -3.37 -29.28 -6.09
C CYS A 104 -4.48 -30.26 -5.72
#